data_AF-A0A7W6C1V3-F1
#
_entry.id   AF-A0A7W6C1V3-F1
#
_cell.length_a   1.000
_cell.length_b   1.000
_cell.length_c   1.000
_cell.angle_alpha   90.00
_cell.angle_beta   90.00
_cell.angle_gamma   90.00
#
_symmetry.space_group_name_H-M   'P 1'
#
loop_
_entity.id
_entity.type
_entity.pdbx_description
1 polymer ?
#
loop_
_entity_poly.entity_id
_entity_poly.type
_entity_poly.pdbx_seq_one_letter_code
_entity_poly.pdbx_strand_id
1 'polypeptide(L)'
;MRLIGIANELLAMAKDLEMTAPHDAPSLPVAGSAAGSSTAGQDHPVWVELARQTYEDRRRRTKIFQTEELFGEPAWDILLDLFIAAKERRRVSVTSACIGSAVPSTTALRWISILERSGLLMREADPGDARRVYVRLSPRGYDAMLEYFSASSRSVVLLDDGTAEMGKRR
;
A
#
# COMPACT_ATOMS: atom_id res chain seq x y z
N MET A 1 25.02 5.69 22.02
CA MET A 1 25.27 4.23 22.05
C MET A 1 24.00 3.44 22.44
N ARG A 2 23.00 3.35 21.55
CA ARG A 2 21.78 2.56 21.80
C ARG A 2 21.09 2.06 20.51
N LEU A 3 21.87 1.78 19.47
CA LEU A 3 21.36 1.37 18.15
C LEU A 3 21.86 0.00 17.65
N ILE A 4 22.67 -0.71 18.45
CA ILE A 4 23.17 -2.06 18.08
C ILE A 4 22.32 -3.18 18.71
N GLY A 5 21.54 -2.90 19.77
CA GLY A 5 20.75 -3.93 20.46
C GLY A 5 19.48 -4.37 19.71
N ILE A 6 18.78 -3.44 19.07
CA ILE A 6 17.47 -3.70 18.44
C ILE A 6 17.64 -4.54 17.16
N ALA A 7 18.78 -4.44 16.47
CA ALA A 7 19.07 -5.22 15.27
C ALA A 7 19.23 -6.72 15.57
N ASN A 8 19.72 -7.09 16.76
CA ASN A 8 19.86 -8.50 17.15
C ASN A 8 18.54 -9.12 17.64
N GLU A 9 17.63 -8.34 18.23
CA GLU A 9 16.30 -8.83 18.63
C GLU A 9 15.39 -9.11 17.43
N LEU A 10 15.48 -8.29 16.36
CA LEU A 10 14.72 -8.51 15.13
C LEU A 10 15.19 -9.74 14.34
N LEU A 11 16.47 -10.12 14.47
CA LEU A 11 16.99 -11.33 13.83
C LEU A 11 16.55 -12.63 14.55
N ALA A 12 16.26 -12.56 15.85
CA ALA A 12 15.83 -13.71 16.64
C ALA A 12 14.34 -14.06 16.43
N MET A 13 13.47 -13.06 16.25
CA MET A 13 12.03 -13.28 16.00
C MET A 13 11.72 -13.85 14.60
N ALA A 14 12.65 -13.73 13.65
CA ALA A 14 12.49 -14.26 12.29
C ALA A 14 12.72 -15.78 12.18
N LYS A 15 13.17 -16.46 13.24
CA LYS A 15 13.53 -17.89 13.19
C LYS A 15 12.54 -18.84 13.88
N ASP A 16 11.55 -18.31 14.61
CA ASP A 16 10.56 -19.13 15.35
C ASP A 16 9.24 -19.38 14.59
N LEU A 17 9.07 -18.84 13.37
CA LEU A 17 7.86 -19.04 12.55
C LEU A 17 7.95 -20.22 11.56
N GLU A 18 9.06 -20.95 11.52
CA GLU A 18 9.23 -22.10 10.61
C GLU A 18 8.89 -23.47 11.21
N MET A 19 8.36 -23.55 12.44
CA MET A 19 8.05 -24.85 13.05
C MET A 19 6.68 -24.91 13.73
N THR A 20 5.59 -25.05 12.96
CA THR A 20 4.51 -26.04 13.22
C THR A 20 3.35 -25.91 12.21
N ALA A 21 3.23 -26.88 11.31
CA ALA A 21 1.93 -27.30 10.77
C ALA A 21 2.04 -28.78 10.35
N PRO A 22 1.18 -29.69 10.84
CA PRO A 22 1.03 -31.01 10.25
C PRO A 22 0.16 -30.92 8.98
N HIS A 23 0.70 -31.51 7.91
CA HIS A 23 0.01 -31.84 6.65
C HIS A 23 -0.85 -33.08 6.83
N ASP A 24 -2.09 -33.07 6.31
CA ASP A 24 -2.68 -34.22 5.60
C ASP A 24 -4.04 -33.89 4.94
N ALA A 25 -4.09 -34.01 3.61
CA ALA A 25 -5.17 -34.58 2.76
C ALA A 25 -5.05 -34.11 1.28
N PRO A 26 -5.46 -34.94 0.29
CA PRO A 26 -4.71 -35.14 -0.95
C PRO A 26 -5.20 -34.37 -2.19
N SER A 27 -4.28 -34.27 -3.14
CA SER A 27 -4.38 -33.58 -4.44
C SER A 27 -5.09 -34.40 -5.53
N LEU A 28 -5.73 -33.71 -6.48
CA LEU A 28 -6.01 -34.21 -7.83
C LEU A 28 -5.25 -33.36 -8.86
N PRO A 29 -4.62 -33.96 -9.90
CA PRO A 29 -3.84 -33.21 -10.88
C PRO A 29 -4.66 -32.89 -12.13
N VAL A 30 -4.53 -31.66 -12.65
CA VAL A 30 -4.80 -31.37 -14.06
C VAL A 30 -3.63 -30.56 -14.62
N ALA A 31 -2.82 -31.23 -15.43
CA ALA A 31 -1.83 -30.65 -16.34
C ALA A 31 -2.57 -30.04 -17.56
N GLY A 32 -2.11 -28.99 -18.25
CA GLY A 32 -0.88 -28.23 -18.14
C GLY A 32 -0.79 -27.17 -19.26
N SER A 33 0.35 -26.47 -19.25
CA SER A 33 0.92 -25.52 -20.24
C SER A 33 0.39 -24.07 -20.16
N ALA A 34 1.01 -23.12 -19.44
CA ALA A 34 2.37 -22.55 -19.50
C ALA A 34 2.61 -21.61 -20.71
N ALA A 35 2.60 -20.28 -20.44
CA ALA A 35 3.59 -19.30 -20.93
C ALA A 35 3.28 -17.85 -20.45
N GLY A 36 4.04 -17.37 -19.45
CA GLY A 36 4.47 -15.97 -19.19
C GLY A 36 3.40 -14.93 -18.78
N SER A 37 3.51 -14.17 -17.69
CA SER A 37 4.63 -13.79 -16.83
C SER A 37 4.20 -13.69 -15.37
N SER A 38 5.07 -14.12 -14.47
CA SER A 38 4.98 -13.97 -13.02
C SER A 38 4.97 -12.49 -12.58
N THR A 39 3.81 -11.84 -12.54
CA THR A 39 3.61 -10.54 -11.89
C THR A 39 3.17 -10.66 -10.43
N ALA A 40 2.92 -11.87 -9.93
CA ALA A 40 2.74 -12.13 -8.49
C ALA A 40 4.03 -11.91 -7.67
N GLY A 41 5.17 -11.72 -8.34
CA GLY A 41 6.46 -11.47 -7.71
C GLY A 41 6.77 -9.98 -7.56
N GLN A 42 6.28 -9.38 -6.46
CA GLN A 42 7.08 -8.60 -5.50
C GLN A 42 6.18 -7.70 -4.64
N ASP A 43 5.16 -8.23 -3.96
CA ASP A 43 4.46 -7.42 -2.94
C ASP A 43 5.42 -7.08 -1.78
N HIS A 44 6.24 -6.04 -1.96
CA HIS A 44 7.40 -5.76 -1.11
C HIS A 44 6.96 -4.87 0.07
N PRO A 45 7.40 -5.16 1.31
CA PRO A 45 7.03 -4.37 2.49
C PRO A 45 7.42 -2.88 2.36
N VAL A 46 8.42 -2.56 1.54
CA VAL A 46 8.79 -1.16 1.25
C VAL A 46 7.64 -0.34 0.64
N TRP A 47 6.71 -0.96 -0.09
CA TRP A 47 5.66 -0.22 -0.79
C TRP A 47 4.64 0.40 0.16
N VAL A 48 4.31 -0.26 1.28
CA VAL A 48 3.43 0.35 2.28
C VAL A 48 4.12 1.51 2.99
N GLU A 49 5.43 1.43 3.18
CA GLU A 49 6.19 2.52 3.79
C GLU A 49 6.29 3.72 2.83
N LEU A 50 6.58 3.49 1.55
CA LEU A 50 6.53 4.54 0.52
C LEU A 50 5.14 5.17 0.41
N ALA A 51 4.08 4.38 0.48
CA ALA A 51 2.71 4.88 0.50
C ALA A 51 2.45 5.78 1.71
N ARG A 52 2.89 5.36 2.90
CA ARG A 52 2.76 6.14 4.13
C ARG A 52 3.54 7.45 4.05
N GLN A 53 4.79 7.40 3.60
CA GLN A 53 5.62 8.60 3.39
C GLN A 53 4.97 9.57 2.40
N THR A 54 4.49 9.04 1.27
CA THR A 54 3.78 9.85 0.26
C THR A 54 2.54 10.50 0.87
N TYR A 55 1.74 9.74 1.61
CA TYR A 55 0.52 10.26 2.25
C TYR A 55 0.84 11.34 3.30
N GLU A 56 1.80 11.10 4.18
CA GLU A 56 2.23 12.04 5.22
C GLU A 56 2.84 13.32 4.64
N ASP A 57 3.66 13.21 3.58
CA ASP A 57 4.25 14.37 2.91
C ASP A 57 3.17 15.28 2.31
N ARG A 58 2.07 14.70 1.79
CA ARG A 58 0.91 15.47 1.32
C ARG A 58 0.22 16.21 2.47
N ARG A 59 -0.03 15.53 3.59
CA ARG A 59 -0.60 16.16 4.79
C ARG A 59 0.30 17.25 5.37
N ARG A 60 1.61 17.05 5.29
CA ARG A 60 2.62 18.00 5.77
C ARG A 60 2.55 19.33 5.02
N ARG A 61 2.25 19.33 3.70
CA ARG A 61 2.09 20.57 2.91
C ARG A 61 1.02 21.46 3.51
N THR A 62 -0.19 20.94 3.73
CA THR A 62 -1.28 21.70 4.35
C THR A 62 -0.89 22.23 5.74
N LYS A 63 -0.22 21.41 6.56
CA LYS A 63 0.21 21.82 7.91
C LYS A 63 1.25 22.94 7.91
N ILE A 64 2.25 22.88 7.02
CA ILE A 64 3.33 23.87 6.94
C ILE A 64 2.84 25.17 6.33
N PHE A 65 2.12 25.08 5.21
CA PHE A 65 1.64 26.25 4.46
C PHE A 65 0.30 26.79 4.97
N GLN A 66 -0.27 26.16 6.01
CA GLN A 66 -1.52 26.56 6.68
C GLN A 66 -2.68 26.83 5.71
N THR A 67 -2.71 26.08 4.60
CA THR A 67 -3.70 26.27 3.54
C THR A 67 -4.26 24.93 3.10
N GLU A 68 -5.55 24.73 3.32
CA GLU A 68 -6.25 23.47 3.01
C GLU A 68 -6.64 23.36 1.53
N GLU A 69 -6.85 24.48 0.84
CA GLU A 69 -7.41 24.48 -0.52
C GLU A 69 -6.37 24.30 -1.63
N LEU A 70 -5.08 24.52 -1.34
CA LEU A 70 -4.03 24.60 -2.37
C LEU A 70 -3.41 23.25 -2.77
N PHE A 71 -3.44 22.24 -1.89
CA PHE A 71 -2.62 21.02 -2.05
C PHE A 71 -3.43 19.71 -2.11
N GLY A 72 -4.74 19.78 -2.38
CA GLY A 72 -5.61 18.61 -2.36
C GLY A 72 -5.55 17.75 -3.62
N GLU A 73 -5.37 16.43 -3.45
CA GLU A 73 -5.65 15.42 -4.50
C GLU A 73 -6.45 14.29 -3.86
N PRO A 74 -7.72 14.55 -3.53
CA PRO A 74 -8.53 13.66 -2.68
C PRO A 74 -8.66 12.25 -3.21
N ALA A 75 -8.70 12.07 -4.53
CA ALA A 75 -8.72 10.75 -5.15
C ALA A 75 -7.45 9.94 -4.82
N TRP A 76 -6.29 10.59 -4.90
CA TRP A 76 -5.01 9.97 -4.59
C TRP A 76 -4.86 9.70 -3.09
N ASP A 77 -5.29 10.63 -2.25
CA ASP A 77 -5.27 10.47 -0.80
C ASP A 77 -6.12 9.26 -0.35
N ILE A 78 -7.29 9.05 -0.95
CA ILE A 78 -8.13 7.86 -0.73
C ILE A 78 -7.43 6.58 -1.18
N LEU A 79 -6.81 6.57 -2.37
CA LEU A 79 -6.11 5.39 -2.88
C LEU A 79 -4.94 4.98 -1.98
N LEU A 80 -4.16 5.95 -1.49
CA LEU A 80 -3.06 5.74 -0.55
C LEU A 80 -3.56 5.15 0.78
N ASP A 81 -4.58 5.76 1.39
CA ASP A 81 -5.15 5.29 2.67
C ASP A 81 -5.67 3.85 2.56
N LEU A 82 -6.40 3.54 1.49
CA LEU A 82 -6.93 2.21 1.25
C LEU A 82 -5.85 1.18 0.90
N PHE A 83 -4.77 1.59 0.22
CA PHE A 83 -3.63 0.72 -0.05
C PHE A 83 -2.90 0.34 1.24
N ILE A 84 -2.62 1.33 2.09
CA ILE A 84 -2.01 1.10 3.42
C ILE A 84 -2.90 0.18 4.26
N ALA A 85 -4.21 0.45 4.31
CA ALA A 85 -5.16 -0.39 5.04
C ALA A 85 -5.23 -1.83 4.52
N ALA A 86 -5.22 -2.03 3.20
CA ALA A 86 -5.20 -3.35 2.60
C ALA A 86 -3.94 -4.14 2.99
N LYS A 87 -2.76 -3.51 2.95
CA LYS A 87 -1.48 -4.11 3.38
C LYS A 87 -1.47 -4.46 4.88
N GLU A 88 -2.16 -3.69 5.69
CA GLU A 88 -2.34 -3.93 7.14
C GLU A 88 -3.51 -4.87 7.47
N ARG A 89 -4.21 -5.42 6.47
CA ARG A 89 -5.43 -6.25 6.63
C ARG A 89 -6.52 -5.57 7.46
N ARG A 90 -6.63 -4.25 7.35
CA ARG A 90 -7.56 -3.40 8.08
C ARG A 90 -8.71 -2.98 7.17
N ARG A 91 -9.95 -3.10 7.66
CA ARG A 91 -11.14 -2.62 6.94
C ARG A 91 -11.31 -1.11 7.14
N VAL A 92 -11.72 -0.40 6.09
CA VAL A 92 -11.92 1.06 6.11
C VAL A 92 -13.40 1.38 5.86
N SER A 93 -14.05 2.02 6.83
CA SER A 93 -15.43 2.48 6.64
C SER A 93 -15.47 3.66 5.67
N VAL A 94 -16.61 3.90 5.03
CA VAL A 94 -16.79 5.09 4.17
C VAL A 94 -16.48 6.38 4.94
N THR A 95 -16.92 6.48 6.21
CA THR A 95 -16.60 7.64 7.07
C THR A 95 -15.09 7.79 7.30
N SER A 96 -14.38 6.70 7.55
CA SER A 96 -12.91 6.73 7.71
C SER A 96 -12.22 7.15 6.41
N ALA A 97 -12.65 6.64 5.25
CA ALA A 97 -12.11 7.04 3.96
C ALA A 97 -12.36 8.54 3.66
N CYS A 98 -13.49 9.09 4.09
CA CYS A 98 -13.75 10.52 3.99
C CYS A 98 -12.72 11.35 4.77
N ILE A 99 -12.36 10.93 6.00
CA ILE A 99 -11.29 11.57 6.78
C ILE A 99 -9.94 11.43 6.06
N GLY A 100 -9.68 10.23 5.51
CA GLY A 100 -8.49 9.92 4.71
C GLY A 100 -8.32 10.79 3.47
N SER A 101 -9.40 11.33 2.91
CA SER A 101 -9.39 12.14 1.68
C SER A 101 -8.94 13.61 1.84
N ALA A 102 -8.78 14.11 3.07
CA ALA A 102 -8.40 15.49 3.35
C ALA A 102 -9.38 16.58 2.90
N VAL A 103 -10.61 16.23 2.53
CA VAL A 103 -11.62 17.17 2.02
C VAL A 103 -12.96 16.99 2.76
N PRO A 104 -13.89 17.96 2.66
CA PRO A 104 -15.23 17.81 3.23
C PRO A 104 -15.92 16.53 2.78
N SER A 105 -16.71 15.91 3.67
CA SER A 105 -17.30 14.59 3.45
C SER A 105 -18.11 14.46 2.16
N THR A 106 -18.85 15.49 1.76
CA THR A 106 -19.64 15.49 0.51
C THR A 106 -18.73 15.41 -0.73
N THR A 107 -17.61 16.12 -0.70
CA THR A 107 -16.57 16.06 -1.75
C THR A 107 -15.91 14.70 -1.76
N ALA A 108 -15.58 14.14 -0.60
CA ALA A 108 -15.01 12.80 -0.48
C ALA A 108 -15.93 11.71 -1.05
N LEU A 109 -17.22 11.74 -0.70
CA LEU A 109 -18.22 10.80 -1.20
C LEU A 109 -18.36 10.85 -2.73
N ARG A 110 -18.27 12.06 -3.32
CA ARG A 110 -18.23 12.23 -4.78
C ARG A 110 -17.02 11.51 -5.37
N TRP A 111 -15.83 11.67 -4.78
CA TRP A 111 -14.61 11.02 -5.24
C TRP A 111 -14.63 9.51 -5.07
N ILE A 112 -15.11 8.98 -3.93
CA ILE A 112 -15.32 7.54 -3.74
C ILE A 112 -16.21 7.00 -4.86
N SER A 113 -17.29 7.70 -5.20
CA SER A 113 -18.21 7.29 -6.26
C SER A 113 -17.57 7.36 -7.67
N ILE A 114 -16.69 8.34 -7.92
CA ILE A 114 -15.92 8.42 -9.17
C ILE A 114 -14.94 7.24 -9.27
N LEU A 115 -14.19 6.95 -8.20
CA LEU A 115 -13.20 5.87 -8.15
C LEU A 115 -13.85 4.48 -8.20
N GLU A 116 -15.05 4.33 -7.66
CA GLU A 116 -15.84 3.11 -7.77
C GLU A 116 -16.31 2.91 -9.23
N ARG A 117 -16.86 3.96 -9.87
CA ARG A 117 -17.26 3.89 -11.29
C ARG A 117 -16.09 3.64 -12.24
N SER A 118 -14.88 4.09 -11.90
CA SER A 118 -13.67 3.78 -12.68
C SER A 118 -13.11 2.38 -12.41
N GLY A 119 -13.75 1.61 -11.53
CA GLY A 119 -13.34 0.25 -11.18
C GLY A 119 -12.06 0.20 -10.36
N LEU A 120 -11.72 1.26 -9.63
CA LEU A 120 -10.57 1.29 -8.72
C LEU A 120 -10.97 0.91 -7.29
N LEU A 121 -12.18 1.25 -6.86
CA LEU A 121 -12.72 0.90 -5.55
C LEU A 121 -13.93 -0.02 -5.65
N MET A 122 -14.27 -0.64 -4.52
CA MET A 122 -15.57 -1.27 -4.32
C MET A 122 -16.06 -1.08 -2.89
N ARG A 123 -17.39 -1.04 -2.74
CA ARG A 123 -18.07 -0.99 -1.44
C ARG A 123 -18.52 -2.37 -1.01
N GLU A 124 -18.45 -2.61 0.29
CA GLU A 124 -18.94 -3.83 0.93
C GLU A 124 -19.86 -3.44 2.09
N ALA A 125 -21.08 -3.99 2.09
CA ALA A 125 -21.96 -3.88 3.25
C ALA A 125 -21.35 -4.65 4.43
N ASP A 126 -21.50 -4.12 5.65
CA ASP A 126 -21.16 -4.85 6.86
C ASP A 126 -22.24 -5.92 7.14
N PRO A 127 -21.91 -7.22 7.18
CA PRO A 127 -22.88 -8.25 7.51
C PRO A 127 -23.48 -8.11 8.91
N GLY A 128 -22.77 -7.43 9.83
CA GLY A 128 -23.22 -7.25 11.21
C GLY A 128 -24.01 -5.96 11.47
N ASP A 129 -23.96 -4.97 10.58
CA ASP A 129 -24.68 -3.70 10.72
C ASP A 129 -24.97 -3.07 9.35
N ALA A 130 -26.22 -3.12 8.89
CA ALA A 130 -26.65 -2.57 7.60
C ALA A 130 -26.41 -1.06 7.44
N ARG A 131 -26.12 -0.33 8.53
CA ARG A 131 -25.77 1.10 8.50
C ARG A 131 -24.29 1.35 8.18
N ARG A 132 -23.43 0.33 8.28
CA ARG A 132 -22.01 0.43 8.01
C ARG A 132 -21.68 -0.09 6.62
N VAL A 133 -20.99 0.76 5.87
CA VAL A 133 -20.45 0.42 4.57
C VAL A 133 -18.94 0.57 4.63
N TYR A 134 -18.25 -0.47 4.22
CA TYR A 134 -16.81 -0.48 4.04
C TYR A 134 -16.47 -0.15 2.59
N VAL A 135 -15.29 0.42 2.39
CA VAL A 135 -14.71 0.66 1.07
C VAL A 135 -13.32 0.07 1.06
N ARG A 136 -12.94 -0.51 -0.07
CA ARG A 136 -11.60 -1.02 -0.30
C ARG A 136 -11.20 -0.86 -1.76
N LEU A 137 -9.91 -1.04 -2.02
CA LEU A 137 -9.41 -1.21 -3.38
C LEU A 137 -10.08 -2.44 -4.01
N SER A 138 -10.50 -2.28 -5.26
CA SER A 138 -10.79 -3.42 -6.12
C SER A 138 -9.50 -4.16 -6.48
N PRO A 139 -9.56 -5.39 -7.03
CA PRO A 139 -8.36 -6.07 -7.56
C PRO A 139 -7.58 -5.18 -8.52
N ARG A 140 -8.27 -4.57 -9.50
CA ARG A 140 -7.66 -3.63 -10.46
C ARG A 140 -7.02 -2.42 -9.78
N GLY A 141 -7.70 -1.84 -8.80
CA GLY A 141 -7.18 -0.68 -8.06
C GLY A 141 -5.94 -1.04 -7.24
N TYR A 142 -5.93 -2.23 -6.66
CA TYR A 142 -4.78 -2.74 -5.91
C TYR A 142 -3.58 -2.97 -6.84
N ASP A 143 -3.78 -3.67 -7.96
CA ASP A 143 -2.73 -3.92 -8.95
C ASP A 143 -2.14 -2.61 -9.50
N ALA A 144 -2.98 -1.60 -9.77
CA ALA A 144 -2.52 -0.29 -10.21
C ALA A 144 -1.64 0.42 -9.16
N MET A 145 -1.93 0.25 -7.87
CA MET A 145 -1.10 0.80 -6.79
C MET A 145 0.25 0.06 -6.69
N LEU A 146 0.25 -1.27 -6.82
CA LEU A 146 1.49 -2.05 -6.88
C LEU A 146 2.35 -1.61 -8.08
N GLU A 147 1.73 -1.45 -9.26
CA GLU A 147 2.41 -0.97 -10.46
C GLU A 147 3.05 0.40 -10.23
N TYR A 148 2.29 1.36 -9.68
CA TYR A 148 2.77 2.70 -9.37
C TYR A 148 4.01 2.68 -8.44
N PHE A 149 3.97 1.92 -7.34
CA PHE A 149 5.09 1.86 -6.41
C PHE A 149 6.27 1.09 -6.97
N SER A 150 6.04 0.05 -7.79
CA SER A 150 7.11 -0.66 -8.48
C SER A 150 7.85 0.22 -9.49
N ALA A 151 7.12 1.10 -10.19
CA ALA A 151 7.70 2.03 -11.16
C ALA A 151 8.47 3.15 -10.46
N SER A 152 7.93 3.69 -9.37
CA SER A 152 8.54 4.75 -8.59
C SER A 152 9.82 4.28 -7.87
N SER A 153 9.88 3.03 -7.42
CA SER A 153 11.05 2.49 -6.72
C SER A 153 12.24 2.23 -7.65
N ARG A 154 12.01 1.87 -8.93
CA ARG A 154 13.09 1.68 -9.91
C ARG A 154 13.91 2.97 -10.13
N SER A 155 13.24 4.12 -10.11
CA SER A 155 13.90 5.42 -10.32
C SER A 155 14.78 5.86 -9.14
N VAL A 156 14.49 5.39 -7.92
CA VAL A 156 15.30 5.69 -6.73
C VAL A 156 16.58 4.86 -6.69
N VAL A 157 16.52 3.59 -7.11
CA VAL A 157 17.68 2.67 -7.10
C VAL A 157 18.74 3.11 -8.13
N LEU A 158 18.34 3.66 -9.28
CA LEU A 158 19.28 4.10 -10.33
C LEU A 158 20.13 5.33 -9.93
N LEU A 159 19.80 6.02 -8.85
CA LEU A 159 20.59 7.16 -8.36
C LEU A 159 21.69 6.74 -7.38
N ASP A 160 21.62 5.53 -6.81
CA ASP A 160 22.59 5.06 -5.81
C ASP A 160 23.81 4.37 -6.44
N ASP A 161 23.68 3.85 -7.67
CA ASP A 161 24.76 3.16 -8.40
C ASP A 161 25.87 4.10 -8.93
N GLY A 162 25.76 5.41 -8.70
CA GLY A 162 26.63 6.44 -9.30
C GLY A 162 27.84 6.93 -8.49
N THR A 163 28.08 6.45 -7.26
CA THR A 163 29.11 7.04 -6.37
C THR A 163 30.31 6.16 -6.02
N ALA A 164 30.43 4.92 -6.53
CA ALA A 164 31.49 4.00 -6.12
C ALA A 164 32.72 3.91 -7.07
N GLU A 165 32.73 4.52 -8.25
CA GLU A 165 33.90 4.50 -9.15
C GLU A 165 34.43 5.89 -9.48
N MET A 166 35.08 6.53 -8.51
CA MET A 166 36.12 7.52 -8.82
C MET A 166 37.37 7.25 -7.99
N GLY A 167 38.12 6.25 -8.44
CA GLY A 167 39.55 6.37 -8.64
C GLY A 167 40.42 6.64 -7.41
N LYS A 168 40.86 5.56 -6.78
CA LYS A 168 42.26 5.42 -6.34
C LYS A 168 43.19 6.02 -7.40
N ARG A 169 43.71 7.22 -7.19
CA ARG A 169 44.88 7.74 -7.90
C ARG A 169 45.83 8.39 -6.91
N ARG A 170 46.84 7.58 -6.57
CA ARG A 170 48.25 7.91 -6.27
C ARG A 170 48.55 8.66 -4.99
#